data_AF-A0A098EFA3-F1
#
_entry.id   AF-A0A098EFA3-F1
#
_cell.length_a   1.000
_cell.length_b   1.000
_cell.length_c   1.000
_cell.angle_alpha   90.00
_cell.angle_beta   90.00
_cell.angle_gamma   90.00
#
_symmetry.space_group_name_H-M   'P 1'
#
loop_
_entity.id
_entity.type
_entity.pdbx_description
1 polymer ?
#
loop_
_entity_poly.entity_id
_entity_poly.type
_entity_poly.pdbx_seq_one_letter_code
_entity_poly.pdbx_strand_id
1 'polypeptide(L)'
;MFSREFWNKLRFTDENETDIKIKDFNISYEKYNNLINNNPEIEKPKYINDCKDIDFENKEVKKFKETKIYFLRIVRLKGKKEDENEFGFIDILKQEIKLPKNLINLFVYCILDTISETLSIHTEGEYRKLNEIKTINFKIKNIIS
;
A
#
# COMPACT_ATOMS: atom_id res chain seq x y z
N MET A 1 19.57 4.17 -5.73
CA MET A 1 18.22 4.17 -6.27
C MET A 1 17.62 2.80 -6.01
N PHE A 2 16.90 2.68 -4.91
CA PHE A 2 16.19 1.48 -4.48
C PHE A 2 15.13 1.07 -5.51
N SER A 3 14.58 2.04 -6.25
CA SER A 3 13.81 1.83 -7.47
C SER A 3 14.61 1.24 -8.65
N ARG A 4 15.85 0.77 -8.48
CA ARG A 4 16.60 -0.06 -9.44
C ARG A 4 16.90 -1.46 -8.91
N GLU A 5 17.18 -1.59 -7.61
CA GLU A 5 17.50 -2.89 -7.00
C GLU A 5 16.30 -3.66 -6.45
N PHE A 6 15.20 -2.98 -6.08
CA PHE A 6 13.94 -3.66 -5.82
C PHE A 6 13.45 -4.41 -7.08
N TRP A 7 13.75 -3.86 -8.24
CA TRP A 7 13.59 -4.51 -9.54
C TRP A 7 14.68 -5.54 -9.90
N ASN A 8 15.69 -5.77 -9.08
CA ASN A 8 16.68 -6.82 -9.34
C ASN A 8 16.28 -8.17 -8.72
N LYS A 9 15.37 -8.18 -7.72
CA LYS A 9 14.83 -9.43 -7.13
C LYS A 9 13.69 -10.05 -7.95
N LEU A 10 12.99 -9.25 -8.73
CA LEU A 10 12.14 -9.69 -9.83
C LEU A 10 12.96 -9.45 -11.10
N ARG A 11 13.47 -10.46 -11.79
CA ARG A 11 14.27 -10.17 -13.00
C ARG A 11 13.34 -9.63 -14.09
N PHE A 12 13.45 -8.34 -14.40
CA PHE A 12 12.85 -7.75 -15.60
C PHE A 12 13.91 -7.65 -16.69
N THR A 13 13.53 -7.99 -17.89
CA THR A 13 14.37 -7.98 -19.09
C THR A 13 14.51 -6.57 -19.66
N ASP A 14 13.56 -5.66 -19.41
CA ASP A 14 13.61 -4.25 -19.80
C ASP A 14 12.64 -3.34 -19.00
N GLU A 15 12.68 -2.03 -19.30
CA GLU A 15 11.84 -0.98 -18.71
C GLU A 15 10.35 -1.12 -19.06
N ASN A 16 10.02 -1.73 -20.21
CA ASN A 16 8.62 -1.98 -20.55
C ASN A 16 8.04 -3.12 -19.71
N GLU A 17 8.81 -4.17 -19.45
CA GLU A 17 8.40 -5.26 -18.55
C GLU A 17 8.19 -4.75 -17.12
N THR A 18 9.06 -3.83 -16.70
CA THR A 18 8.96 -3.10 -15.43
C THR A 18 7.62 -2.35 -15.34
N ASP A 19 7.25 -1.57 -16.36
CA ASP A 19 5.97 -0.86 -16.43
C ASP A 19 4.75 -1.80 -16.50
N ILE A 20 4.83 -2.90 -17.25
CA ILE A 20 3.79 -3.92 -17.32
C ILE A 20 3.59 -4.55 -15.94
N LYS A 21 4.67 -4.85 -15.22
CA LYS A 21 4.60 -5.50 -13.91
C LYS A 21 4.16 -4.55 -12.81
N ILE A 22 4.49 -3.26 -12.89
CA ILE A 22 3.82 -2.23 -12.07
C ILE A 22 2.34 -2.18 -12.40
N LYS A 23 1.93 -2.20 -13.68
CA LYS A 23 0.52 -2.17 -14.06
C LYS A 23 -0.22 -3.39 -13.55
N ASP A 24 0.32 -4.59 -13.74
CA ASP A 24 -0.24 -5.85 -13.23
C ASP A 24 -0.31 -5.84 -11.71
N PHE A 25 0.72 -5.30 -11.05
CA PHE A 25 0.73 -5.10 -9.60
C PHE A 25 -0.35 -4.11 -9.17
N ASN A 26 -0.49 -2.96 -9.84
CA ASN A 26 -1.50 -1.94 -9.54
C ASN A 26 -2.91 -2.49 -9.76
N ILE A 27 -3.14 -3.23 -10.84
CA ILE A 27 -4.40 -3.94 -11.12
C ILE A 27 -4.68 -4.96 -10.02
N SER A 28 -3.67 -5.73 -9.61
CA SER A 28 -3.81 -6.70 -8.53
C SER A 28 -4.09 -6.01 -7.21
N TYR A 29 -3.42 -4.89 -6.92
CA TYR A 29 -3.60 -4.07 -5.75
C TYR A 29 -5.00 -3.42 -5.68
N GLU A 30 -5.51 -2.89 -6.79
CA GLU A 30 -6.87 -2.36 -6.90
C GLU A 30 -7.92 -3.42 -6.57
N LYS A 31 -7.70 -4.68 -6.97
CA LYS A 31 -8.59 -5.78 -6.57
C LYS A 31 -8.68 -5.94 -5.05
N TYR A 32 -7.58 -5.71 -4.30
CA TYR A 32 -7.62 -5.75 -2.84
C TYR A 32 -8.30 -4.52 -2.23
N ASN A 33 -8.11 -3.32 -2.80
CA ASN A 33 -8.84 -2.12 -2.38
C ASN A 33 -10.37 -2.26 -2.53
N ASN A 34 -10.81 -3.07 -3.49
CA ASN A 34 -12.24 -3.33 -3.72
C ASN A 34 -12.81 -4.41 -2.78
N LEU A 35 -11.99 -5.07 -1.94
CA LEU A 35 -12.48 -6.06 -0.98
C LEU A 35 -13.15 -5.38 0.21
N ILE A 36 -14.46 -5.59 0.34
CA ILE A 36 -15.31 -4.91 1.32
C ILE A 36 -14.96 -5.16 2.80
N ASN A 37 -14.47 -6.34 3.21
CA ASN A 37 -14.14 -6.56 4.64
C ASN A 37 -12.70 -6.15 5.01
N ASN A 38 -11.88 -5.73 4.05
CA ASN A 38 -10.57 -5.13 4.34
C ASN A 38 -10.61 -3.60 4.35
N ASN A 39 -11.68 -3.03 3.81
CA ASN A 39 -11.91 -1.59 3.93
C ASN A 39 -12.30 -1.27 5.38
N PRO A 40 -11.83 -0.14 5.94
CA PRO A 40 -12.28 0.35 7.24
C PRO A 40 -13.80 0.48 7.25
N GLU A 41 -14.40 0.18 8.41
CA GLU A 41 -15.82 0.38 8.62
C GLU A 41 -16.15 1.85 8.34
N ILE A 42 -17.01 2.09 7.36
CA ILE A 42 -17.53 3.42 7.11
C ILE A 42 -18.36 3.77 8.34
N GLU A 43 -17.85 4.64 9.21
CA GLU A 43 -18.61 5.15 10.36
C GLU A 43 -19.84 5.91 9.84
N LYS A 44 -20.95 5.18 9.72
CA LYS A 44 -22.28 5.65 9.32
C LYS A 44 -22.28 6.24 7.89
N PRO A 45 -22.55 5.44 6.84
CA PRO A 45 -22.80 6.01 5.51
C PRO A 45 -23.94 7.03 5.62
N LYS A 46 -23.64 8.30 5.36
CA LYS A 46 -24.63 9.39 5.49
C LYS A 46 -25.50 9.48 4.24
N TYR A 47 -24.98 9.04 3.09
CA TYR A 47 -25.66 9.11 1.82
C TYR A 47 -25.49 7.81 1.01
N ILE A 48 -26.54 7.41 0.28
CA ILE A 48 -26.52 6.24 -0.62
C ILE A 48 -25.38 6.32 -1.67
N ASN A 49 -24.95 7.53 -2.02
CA ASN A 49 -23.85 7.75 -2.95
C ASN A 49 -22.47 7.36 -2.39
N ASP A 50 -22.32 7.27 -1.06
CA ASP A 50 -21.05 6.94 -0.40
C ASP A 50 -20.62 5.48 -0.70
N CYS A 51 -21.55 4.66 -1.20
CA CYS A 51 -21.32 3.25 -1.55
C CYS A 51 -21.54 2.92 -3.03
N LYS A 52 -21.71 3.92 -3.91
CA LYS A 52 -22.08 3.67 -5.32
C LYS A 52 -21.05 2.90 -6.13
N ASP A 53 -19.77 3.05 -5.81
CA ASP A 53 -18.66 2.39 -6.51
C ASP A 53 -18.12 1.16 -5.74
N ILE A 54 -18.87 0.68 -4.75
CA ILE A 54 -18.47 -0.46 -3.91
C ILE A 54 -19.13 -1.73 -4.45
N ASP A 55 -18.32 -2.71 -4.85
CA ASP A 55 -18.78 -4.06 -5.16
C ASP A 55 -19.05 -4.83 -3.85
N PHE A 56 -20.33 -5.06 -3.54
CA PHE A 56 -20.77 -5.72 -2.31
C PHE A 56 -20.62 -7.25 -2.33
N GLU A 57 -20.30 -7.86 -3.48
CA GLU A 57 -20.13 -9.31 -3.61
C GLU A 57 -18.66 -9.73 -3.56
N ASN A 58 -17.72 -8.81 -3.79
CA ASN A 58 -16.29 -9.09 -3.79
C ASN A 58 -15.71 -9.21 -2.37
N LYS A 59 -15.90 -10.38 -1.76
CA LYS A 59 -15.59 -10.65 -0.34
C LYS A 59 -14.28 -11.38 -0.08
N GLU A 60 -13.69 -12.08 -1.05
CA GLU A 60 -12.59 -13.00 -0.76
C GLU A 60 -11.66 -13.25 -1.95
N VAL A 61 -10.37 -13.42 -1.67
CA VAL A 61 -9.38 -13.91 -2.65
C VAL A 61 -9.07 -15.37 -2.33
N LYS A 62 -9.41 -16.28 -3.25
CA LYS A 62 -9.19 -17.73 -3.10
C LYS A 62 -7.82 -18.13 -3.64
N LYS A 63 -7.18 -19.11 -2.96
CA LYS A 63 -5.91 -19.74 -3.39
C LYS A 63 -4.76 -18.74 -3.49
N PHE A 64 -4.71 -17.77 -2.59
CA PHE A 64 -3.60 -16.83 -2.53
C PHE A 64 -2.36 -17.55 -1.98
N LYS A 65 -1.34 -17.70 -2.81
CA LYS A 65 -0.13 -18.46 -2.47
C LYS A 65 1.00 -17.60 -1.91
N GLU A 66 0.96 -16.29 -2.16
CA GLU A 66 2.02 -15.40 -1.72
C GLU A 66 1.82 -15.00 -0.27
N THR A 67 2.92 -14.95 0.48
CA THR A 67 2.90 -14.63 1.92
C THR A 67 3.36 -13.21 2.19
N LYS A 68 4.02 -12.60 1.20
CA LYS A 68 4.52 -11.21 1.26
C LYS A 68 4.15 -10.49 -0.02
N ILE A 69 3.53 -9.33 0.15
CA ILE A 69 3.16 -8.42 -0.93
C ILE A 69 4.04 -7.18 -0.81
N TYR A 70 4.72 -6.82 -1.88
CA TYR A 70 5.70 -5.76 -1.89
C TYR A 70 5.28 -4.64 -2.85
N PHE A 71 5.35 -3.38 -2.41
CA PHE A 71 4.88 -2.27 -3.24
C PHE A 71 5.44 -0.91 -2.87
N LEU A 72 5.35 0.02 -3.82
CA LEU A 72 5.71 1.42 -3.62
C LEU A 72 4.47 2.28 -3.39
N ARG A 73 4.58 3.24 -2.47
CA ARG A 73 3.58 4.31 -2.29
C ARG A 73 4.27 5.65 -2.29
N ILE A 74 3.65 6.64 -2.92
CA ILE A 74 4.07 8.02 -2.79
C ILE A 74 3.44 8.61 -1.53
N VAL A 75 4.24 9.22 -0.68
CA VAL A 75 3.75 9.90 0.51
C VAL A 75 3.08 11.20 0.08
N ARG A 76 1.78 11.31 0.35
CA ARG A 76 0.97 12.49 0.07
C ARG A 76 0.95 13.43 1.26
N LEU A 77 0.79 14.72 0.99
CA LEU A 77 0.60 15.74 2.02
C LEU A 77 -0.85 15.69 2.50
N LYS A 78 -1.06 15.71 3.82
CA LYS A 78 -2.34 16.06 4.43
C LYS A 78 -2.18 17.28 5.33
N GLY A 79 -3.17 18.16 5.30
CA GLY A 79 -3.14 19.47 5.95
C GLY A 79 -2.73 20.60 5.00
N LYS A 80 -2.69 21.84 5.52
CA LYS A 80 -2.17 22.98 4.79
C LYS A 80 -0.63 23.00 4.90
N LYS A 81 0.03 23.35 3.81
CA LYS A 81 1.49 23.50 3.79
C LYS A 81 1.90 24.55 4.83
N GLU A 82 2.90 24.23 5.65
CA GLU A 82 3.43 25.07 6.74
C GLU A 82 2.54 25.22 7.99
N ASP A 83 1.50 24.39 8.12
CA ASP A 83 0.69 24.26 9.34
C ASP A 83 1.34 23.26 10.32
N GLU A 84 1.11 23.41 11.63
CA GLU A 84 1.54 22.45 12.66
C GLU A 84 0.91 21.06 12.45
N ASN A 85 -0.25 21.03 11.79
CA ASN A 85 -0.97 19.81 11.44
C ASN A 85 -0.48 19.16 10.12
N GLU A 86 0.60 19.65 9.53
CA GLU A 86 1.17 19.08 8.30
C GLU A 86 1.81 17.70 8.55
N PHE A 87 1.34 16.69 7.82
CA PHE A 87 1.99 15.37 7.82
C PHE A 87 1.94 14.68 6.46
N GLY A 88 2.90 13.76 6.27
CA GLY A 88 2.88 12.84 5.15
C GLY A 88 2.00 11.64 5.47
N PHE A 89 1.32 11.07 4.48
CA PHE A 89 0.58 9.83 4.65
C PHE A 89 0.61 8.96 3.40
N ILE A 90 0.33 7.67 3.60
CA ILE A 90 -0.03 6.74 2.54
C ILE A 90 -1.37 6.10 2.86
N ASP A 91 -2.16 5.80 1.85
CA ASP A 91 -3.40 5.04 1.98
C ASP A 91 -3.17 3.59 1.59
N ILE A 92 -3.54 2.68 2.48
CA ILE A 92 -3.54 1.24 2.22
C ILE A 92 -4.90 0.70 2.63
N LEU A 93 -5.65 0.13 1.67
CA LEU A 93 -7.02 -0.35 1.89
C LEU A 93 -7.92 0.70 2.57
N LYS A 94 -7.83 1.96 2.12
CA LYS A 94 -8.48 3.16 2.69
C LYS A 94 -8.14 3.49 4.14
N GLN A 95 -7.17 2.79 4.73
CA GLN A 95 -6.58 3.16 6.01
C GLN A 95 -5.45 4.16 5.76
N GLU A 96 -5.59 5.33 6.35
CA GLU A 96 -4.56 6.36 6.34
C GLU A 96 -3.45 6.01 7.34
N ILE A 97 -2.23 5.93 6.84
CA ILE A 97 -1.05 5.68 7.65
C ILE A 97 -0.18 6.93 7.66
N LYS A 98 -0.19 7.61 8.80
CA LYS A 98 0.65 8.79 9.05
C LYS A 98 2.13 8.44 9.02
N LEU A 99 2.89 9.27 8.33
CA LEU A 99 4.32 9.22 8.09
C LEU A 99 4.99 10.59 8.34
N PRO A 100 6.31 10.61 8.56
CA PRO A 100 7.07 11.86 8.74
C PRO A 100 6.95 12.84 7.57
N LYS A 101 6.92 14.15 7.89
CA LYS A 101 6.80 15.26 6.92
C LYS A 101 7.96 15.31 5.91
N ASN A 102 9.17 14.92 6.32
CA ASN A 102 10.34 14.87 5.43
C ASN A 102 10.22 13.83 4.31
N LEU A 103 9.21 12.95 4.37
CA LEU A 103 8.95 11.96 3.32
C LEU A 103 7.94 12.41 2.29
N ILE A 104 7.30 13.57 2.46
CA ILE A 104 6.28 14.07 1.51
C ILE A 104 6.88 14.16 0.10
N ASN A 105 6.11 13.69 -0.88
CA ASN A 105 6.50 13.55 -2.29
C ASN A 105 7.62 12.53 -2.56
N LEU A 106 8.07 11.78 -1.56
CA LEU A 106 8.99 10.65 -1.75
C LEU A 106 8.21 9.33 -1.85
N PHE A 107 8.86 8.34 -2.48
CA PHE A 107 8.36 6.97 -2.47
C PHE A 107 8.83 6.23 -1.21
N VAL A 108 7.91 5.48 -0.62
CA VAL A 108 8.19 4.51 0.45
C VAL A 108 7.95 3.10 -0.07
N TYR A 109 8.72 2.17 0.48
CA TYR A 109 8.65 0.76 0.16
C TYR A 109 7.92 0.00 1.26
N CYS A 110 6.80 -0.62 0.88
CA CYS A 110 5.89 -1.31 1.76
C CYS A 110 6.01 -2.82 1.59
N ILE A 111 6.06 -3.53 2.71
CA ILE A 111 6.02 -4.98 2.78
C ILE A 111 4.81 -5.36 3.62
N LEU A 112 3.84 -6.03 3.01
CA LEU A 112 2.66 -6.55 3.67
C LEU A 112 2.81 -8.07 3.82
N ASP A 113 3.01 -8.52 5.05
CA ASP A 113 3.18 -9.92 5.39
C ASP A 113 1.85 -10.49 5.90
N THR A 114 1.27 -11.41 5.14
CA THR A 114 -0.06 -11.96 5.40
C THR A 114 -0.06 -13.05 6.46
N ILE A 115 1.13 -13.57 6.83
CA ILE A 115 1.26 -14.58 7.89
C ILE A 115 1.39 -13.90 9.25
N SER A 116 2.28 -12.91 9.35
CA SER A 116 2.48 -12.16 10.59
C SER A 116 1.45 -11.05 10.79
N GLU A 117 0.61 -10.78 9.78
CA GLU A 117 -0.39 -9.70 9.78
C GLU A 117 0.26 -8.33 10.03
N THR A 118 1.38 -8.06 9.36
CA THR A 118 2.16 -6.83 9.52
C THR A 118 2.35 -6.07 8.22
N LEU A 119 2.37 -4.75 8.32
CA LEU A 119 2.80 -3.86 7.26
C LEU A 119 4.04 -3.09 7.72
N SER A 120 5.15 -3.28 7.03
CA SER A 120 6.41 -2.57 7.25
C SER A 120 6.68 -1.57 6.14
N ILE A 121 7.03 -0.34 6.52
CA ILE A 121 7.25 0.80 5.63
C ILE A 121 8.70 1.23 5.75
N HIS A 122 9.38 1.30 4.62
CA HIS A 122 10.81 1.58 4.52
C HIS A 122 11.10 2.75 3.60
N THR A 123 12.24 3.40 3.84
CA THR A 123 12.85 4.35 2.90
C THR A 123 14.25 3.91 2.51
N GLU A 124 14.72 4.45 1.39
CA GLU A 124 16.13 4.35 1.02
C GLU A 124 16.99 5.18 1.99
N GLY A 125 17.88 4.50 2.70
CA GLY A 125 18.91 5.09 3.53
C GLY A 125 20.24 5.22 2.81
N GLU A 126 21.28 5.61 3.55
CA GLU A 126 22.64 5.67 3.03
C GLU A 126 23.10 4.30 2.50
N TYR A 127 23.95 4.33 1.46
CA TYR A 127 24.51 3.12 0.84
C TYR A 127 23.46 2.12 0.34
N ARG A 128 22.29 2.59 -0.09
CA ARG A 128 21.19 1.77 -0.66
C ARG A 128 20.57 0.77 0.32
N LYS A 129 20.74 0.97 1.63
CA LYS A 129 20.08 0.13 2.63
C LYS A 129 18.62 0.55 2.81
N LEU A 130 17.75 -0.42 3.03
CA LEU A 130 16.39 -0.14 3.47
C LEU A 130 16.41 0.18 4.96
N ASN A 131 15.93 1.37 5.29
CA ASN A 131 15.69 1.76 6.66
C ASN A 131 14.20 1.61 6.94
N GLU A 132 13.84 0.74 7.87
CA GLU A 132 12.47 0.64 8.36
C GLU A 132 12.12 1.92 9.14
N ILE A 133 11.01 2.54 8.79
CA ILE A 133 10.51 3.74 9.46
C ILE A 133 9.37 3.39 10.39
N LYS A 134 8.55 2.41 10.01
CA LYS A 134 7.33 2.08 10.71
C LYS A 134 6.89 0.66 10.37
N THR A 135 6.55 -0.10 11.40
CA THR A 135 5.82 -1.36 11.28
C THR A 135 4.54 -1.27 12.08
N ILE A 136 3.43 -1.70 11.49
CA ILE A 136 2.12 -1.73 12.14
C ILE A 136 1.48 -3.11 11.97
N ASN A 137 0.61 -3.48 12.91
CA ASN A 137 -0.31 -4.58 12.69
C ASN A 137 -1.28 -4.19 11.56
N PHE A 138 -1.39 -5.04 10.55
CA PHE A 138 -2.20 -4.82 9.36
C PHE A 138 -2.77 -6.16 8.89
N LYS A 139 -3.92 -6.54 9.45
CA LYS A 139 -4.60 -7.80 9.13
C LYS A 139 -5.50 -7.65 7.90
N ILE A 140 -5.28 -8.53 6.92
CA ILE A 140 -6.17 -8.69 5.76
C ILE A 140 -7.16 -9.82 6.06
N LYS A 141 -8.42 -9.47 6.34
CA LYS A 141 -9.47 -10.43 6.73
C LYS A 141 -9.92 -11.36 5.60
N ASN A 142 -9.68 -10.99 4.35
CA ASN A 142 -10.31 -11.63 3.17
C ASN A 142 -9.38 -12.55 2.36
N ILE A 143 -8.27 -12.97 2.96
CA ILE A 143 -7.37 -13.96 2.38
C ILE A 143 -7.72 -15.33 2.97
N ILE A 144 -8.15 -16.27 2.12
CA ILE A 144 -8.44 -17.64 2.50
C ILE A 144 -7.37 -18.53 1.85
N SER A 145 -6.57 -19.18 2.71
CA SER A 145 -5.53 -20.14 2.35
C SER A 145 -6.11 -21.46 1.85
#